data_AF-A0AAW5SEW0-F1
#
_entry.id   AF-A0AAW5SEW0-F1
#
_cell.length_a   1.000
_cell.length_b   1.000
_cell.length_c   1.000
_cell.angle_alpha   90.00
_cell.angle_beta   90.00
_cell.angle_gamma   90.00
#
_symmetry.space_group_name_H-M   'P 1'
#
loop_
_entity.id
_entity.type
_entity.pdbx_description
1 polymer ?
#
loop_
_entity_poly.entity_id
_entity_poly.type
_entity_poly.pdbx_seq_one_letter_code
_entity_poly.pdbx_strand_id
1 'polypeptide(L)'
;MNTIARFDAAKRRPTRGPTRMLAVLSAGLVLMLGLFGQALTTAPSASAITQDEAAYISLLADEGIGPAPGYTWNDLVFSGHAIAYALRSGVHPVDMARTVYLESPYLTKDEAITVVATAMVVFAPELVPIYTGDPPVYTDESEGDMLA
;
A
#
# COMPACT_ATOMS: atom_id res chain seq x y z
N MET A 1 -78.27 -57.87 -9.22
CA MET A 1 -77.10 -57.53 -10.05
C MET A 1 -76.93 -56.01 -9.97
N ASN A 2 -75.98 -55.53 -9.15
CA ASN A 2 -74.65 -55.01 -9.58
C ASN A 2 -74.82 -53.86 -10.60
N THR A 3 -74.34 -52.62 -10.36
CA THR A 3 -72.92 -52.28 -10.15
C THR A 3 -72.77 -50.79 -9.79
N ILE A 4 -72.17 -50.52 -8.63
CA ILE A 4 -71.08 -49.54 -8.34
C ILE A 4 -71.38 -48.02 -8.40
N ALA A 5 -71.32 -47.43 -7.20
CA ALA A 5 -71.08 -46.02 -6.89
C ALA A 5 -69.79 -45.49 -7.54
N ARG A 6 -69.64 -44.16 -7.69
CA ARG A 6 -68.45 -43.41 -7.21
C ARG A 6 -68.46 -41.94 -7.64
N PHE A 7 -68.25 -41.10 -6.63
CA PHE A 7 -67.46 -39.87 -6.61
C PHE A 7 -67.87 -38.68 -7.46
N ASP A 8 -68.58 -37.80 -6.76
CA ASP A 8 -68.31 -36.36 -6.70
C ASP A 8 -66.80 -36.04 -6.80
N ALA A 9 -66.42 -35.25 -7.81
CA ALA A 9 -65.12 -34.60 -7.87
C ALA A 9 -65.29 -33.22 -8.49
N ALA A 10 -65.81 -32.31 -7.66
CA ALA A 10 -65.77 -30.88 -7.87
C ALA A 10 -64.40 -30.46 -8.43
N LYS A 11 -64.44 -29.95 -9.66
CA LYS A 11 -63.32 -29.37 -10.39
C LYS A 11 -62.85 -28.12 -9.63
N ARG A 12 -62.05 -28.31 -8.58
CA ARG A 12 -61.48 -27.22 -7.76
C ARG A 12 -60.48 -26.45 -8.62
N ARG A 13 -60.77 -25.17 -8.80
CA ARG A 13 -59.91 -24.17 -9.45
C ARG A 13 -58.56 -24.08 -8.71
N PRO A 14 -57.45 -23.78 -9.41
CA PRO A 14 -56.17 -23.60 -8.76
C PRO A 14 -56.18 -22.29 -7.94
N THR A 15 -56.18 -22.41 -6.61
CA THR A 15 -55.90 -21.28 -5.72
C THR A 15 -54.39 -21.02 -5.74
N ARG A 16 -53.99 -20.13 -6.65
CA ARG A 16 -52.64 -19.56 -6.72
C ARG A 16 -52.45 -18.68 -5.47
N GLY A 17 -51.90 -19.27 -4.41
CA GLY A 17 -51.72 -18.61 -3.12
C GLY A 17 -50.56 -17.59 -3.11
N PRO A 18 -50.73 -16.42 -2.47
CA PRO A 18 -49.70 -15.36 -2.36
C PRO A 18 -48.45 -15.79 -1.57
N THR A 19 -48.50 -16.91 -0.85
CA THR A 19 -47.41 -17.46 -0.04
C THR A 19 -46.20 -17.92 -0.86
N ARG A 20 -46.38 -18.35 -2.12
CA ARG A 20 -45.24 -18.72 -2.98
C ARG A 20 -44.46 -17.51 -3.49
N MET A 21 -45.10 -16.36 -3.63
CA MET A 21 -44.47 -15.13 -4.14
C MET A 21 -43.58 -14.47 -3.07
N LEU A 22 -44.01 -14.54 -1.80
CA LEU A 22 -43.22 -14.11 -0.65
C LEU A 22 -41.98 -14.98 -0.39
N ALA A 23 -42.09 -16.30 -0.58
CA ALA A 23 -40.97 -17.22 -0.41
C ALA A 23 -39.85 -17.06 -1.46
N VAL A 24 -40.19 -16.62 -2.67
CA VAL A 24 -39.20 -16.34 -3.72
C VAL A 24 -38.46 -15.02 -3.46
N LEU A 25 -39.15 -14.01 -2.93
CA LEU A 25 -38.55 -12.72 -2.57
C LEU A 25 -37.53 -12.85 -1.43
N SER A 26 -37.85 -13.63 -0.39
CA SER A 26 -36.92 -13.84 0.73
C SER A 26 -35.68 -14.66 0.33
N ALA A 27 -35.86 -15.69 -0.50
CA ALA A 27 -34.73 -16.47 -1.03
C ALA A 27 -33.78 -15.61 -1.90
N GLY A 28 -34.33 -14.69 -2.70
CA GLY A 28 -33.53 -13.76 -3.51
C GLY A 28 -32.72 -12.76 -2.67
N LEU A 29 -33.29 -12.26 -1.57
CA LEU A 29 -32.61 -11.32 -0.67
C LEU A 29 -31.45 -11.98 0.09
N VAL A 30 -31.63 -13.21 0.57
CA VAL A 30 -30.58 -13.98 1.26
C VAL A 30 -29.42 -14.31 0.31
N LEU A 31 -29.73 -14.60 -0.96
CA LEU A 31 -28.71 -14.89 -1.98
C LEU A 31 -27.91 -13.64 -2.39
N MET A 32 -28.55 -12.47 -2.44
CA MET A 32 -27.86 -11.19 -2.66
C MET A 32 -26.99 -10.78 -1.46
N LEU A 33 -27.46 -10.94 -0.22
CA LEU A 33 -26.66 -10.68 0.99
C LEU A 33 -25.46 -11.63 1.12
N GLY A 34 -25.60 -12.89 0.70
CA GLY A 34 -24.47 -13.84 0.68
C GLY A 34 -23.39 -13.47 -0.33
N LEU A 35 -23.77 -12.98 -1.52
CA LEU A 35 -22.83 -12.55 -2.55
C LEU A 35 -22.17 -11.19 -2.22
N PHE A 36 -22.92 -10.23 -1.67
CA PHE A 36 -22.36 -8.95 -1.24
C PHE A 36 -21.54 -9.06 0.06
N GLY A 37 -21.89 -10.00 0.95
CA GLY A 37 -21.10 -10.28 2.16
C GLY A 37 -19.69 -10.77 1.84
N GLN A 38 -19.54 -11.66 0.85
CA GLN A 38 -18.24 -12.16 0.39
C GLN A 38 -17.36 -11.05 -0.22
N ALA A 39 -17.98 -10.10 -0.94
CA ALA A 39 -17.26 -8.96 -1.53
C ALA A 39 -16.75 -7.95 -0.48
N LEU A 40 -17.40 -7.87 0.69
CA LEU A 40 -16.95 -7.03 1.81
C LEU A 40 -15.92 -7.75 2.70
N THR A 41 -15.95 -9.08 2.79
CA THR A 41 -14.96 -9.87 3.55
C THR A 41 -13.67 -10.14 2.77
N THR A 42 -13.68 -9.90 1.46
CA THR A 42 -12.50 -9.93 0.59
C THR A 42 -11.98 -8.53 0.31
N ALA A 43 -12.07 -7.63 1.29
CA ALA A 43 -11.09 -6.55 1.34
C ALA A 43 -9.72 -7.25 1.37
N PRO A 44 -8.87 -7.12 0.33
CA PRO A 44 -7.50 -7.58 0.45
C PRO A 44 -6.95 -6.88 1.69
N SER A 45 -6.28 -7.62 2.57
CA SER A 45 -5.60 -7.04 3.72
C SER A 45 -4.78 -5.86 3.22
N ALA A 46 -5.25 -4.65 3.44
CA ALA A 46 -4.49 -3.46 3.13
C ALA A 46 -3.22 -3.53 3.99
N SER A 47 -2.07 -3.32 3.37
CA SER A 47 -0.73 -3.40 3.94
C SER A 47 -0.02 -4.77 3.85
N ALA A 48 0.09 -5.32 2.64
CA ALA A 48 1.28 -6.12 2.33
C ALA A 48 2.35 -5.15 1.83
N ILE A 49 3.25 -4.73 2.72
CA ILE A 49 4.41 -3.92 2.32
C ILE A 49 5.26 -4.76 1.36
N THR A 50 5.82 -4.16 0.33
CA THR A 50 6.71 -4.87 -0.58
C THR A 50 8.05 -5.16 0.10
N GLN A 51 8.84 -6.09 -0.45
CA GLN A 51 10.17 -6.38 0.08
C GLN A 51 11.08 -5.15 0.08
N ASP A 52 10.99 -4.31 -0.95
CA ASP A 52 11.76 -3.08 -1.05
C ASP A 52 11.30 -2.06 -0.01
N GLU A 53 9.99 -1.90 0.19
CA GLU A 53 9.45 -1.05 1.25
C GLU A 53 9.90 -1.51 2.64
N ALA A 54 9.97 -2.82 2.87
CA ALA A 54 10.51 -3.39 4.10
C ALA A 54 12.00 -3.05 4.29
N ALA A 55 12.79 -3.17 3.23
CA ALA A 55 14.22 -2.84 3.25
C ALA A 55 14.46 -1.34 3.50
N TYR A 56 13.65 -0.47 2.89
CA TYR A 56 13.69 0.96 3.13
C TYR A 56 13.40 1.28 4.59
N ILE A 57 12.33 0.71 5.16
CA ILE A 57 11.98 0.90 6.57
C ILE A 57 13.10 0.39 7.49
N SER A 58 13.65 -0.80 7.23
CA SER A 58 14.70 -1.36 8.09
C SER A 58 15.96 -0.51 8.10
N LEU A 59 16.40 -0.03 6.94
CA LEU A 59 17.61 0.79 6.84
C LEU A 59 17.45 2.13 7.56
N LEU A 60 16.27 2.77 7.47
CA LEU A 60 16.01 3.99 8.22
C LEU A 60 15.90 3.74 9.73
N ALA A 61 15.25 2.64 10.14
CA ALA A 61 15.11 2.30 11.54
C ALA A 61 16.46 1.97 12.20
N ASP A 62 17.37 1.31 11.48
CA ASP A 62 18.74 1.02 11.98
C ASP A 62 19.54 2.31 12.23
N GLU A 63 19.29 3.37 11.44
CA GLU A 63 19.87 4.71 11.61
C GLU A 63 19.09 5.58 12.62
N GLY A 64 18.07 5.03 13.28
CA GLY A 64 17.23 5.76 14.24
C GLY A 64 16.25 6.75 13.60
N ILE A 65 16.08 6.72 12.29
CA ILE A 65 15.22 7.63 11.53
C ILE A 65 13.80 7.06 11.46
N GLY A 66 12.86 7.79 12.06
CA GLY A 66 11.44 7.44 12.07
C GLY A 66 10.58 8.37 11.22
N PRO A 67 9.28 8.05 11.08
CA PRO A 67 8.33 8.97 10.47
C PRO A 67 8.19 10.25 11.30
N ALA A 68 7.80 11.33 10.63
CA ALA A 68 7.49 12.60 11.28
C ALA A 68 6.42 12.42 12.38
N PRO A 69 6.41 13.28 13.42
CA PRO A 69 5.33 13.26 14.42
C PRO A 69 3.95 13.38 13.75
N GLY A 70 3.09 12.40 14.00
CA GLY A 70 1.74 12.33 13.41
C GLY A 70 1.66 11.63 12.04
N TYR A 71 2.79 11.15 11.51
CA TYR A 71 2.86 10.36 10.27
C TYR A 71 3.19 8.90 10.56
N THR A 72 2.94 8.06 9.57
CA THR A 72 3.16 6.61 9.62
C THR A 72 4.35 6.19 8.77
N TRP A 73 4.82 4.96 8.95
CA TRP A 73 5.84 4.37 8.07
C TRP A 73 5.43 4.35 6.60
N ASN A 74 4.13 4.20 6.30
CA ASN A 74 3.64 4.22 4.92
C ASN A 74 3.81 5.61 4.29
N ASP A 75 3.67 6.70 5.06
CA ASP A 75 3.90 8.05 4.56
C ASP A 75 5.38 8.26 4.23
N LEU A 76 6.26 7.70 5.05
CA LEU A 76 7.71 7.76 4.83
C LEU A 76 8.12 6.92 3.60
N VAL A 77 7.52 5.75 3.41
CA VAL A 77 7.68 4.92 2.20
C VAL A 77 7.20 5.67 0.95
N PHE A 78 6.04 6.31 1.02
CA PHE A 78 5.53 7.13 -0.08
C PHE A 78 6.49 8.27 -0.43
N SER A 79 7.04 8.95 0.58
CA SER A 79 8.08 9.96 0.39
C SER A 79 9.33 9.38 -0.27
N GLY A 80 9.78 8.19 0.17
CA GLY A 80 10.91 7.48 -0.46
C GLY A 80 10.70 7.21 -1.95
N HIS A 81 9.48 6.78 -2.34
CA HIS A 81 9.13 6.63 -3.75
C HIS A 81 9.13 7.96 -4.52
N ALA A 82 8.62 9.04 -3.91
CA ALA A 82 8.61 10.37 -4.51
C ALA A 82 10.04 10.91 -4.73
N ILE A 83 10.93 10.70 -3.75
CA ILE A 83 12.36 11.00 -3.85
C ILE A 83 12.97 10.24 -5.02
N ALA A 84 12.79 8.92 -5.08
CA ALA A 84 13.32 8.09 -6.15
C ALA A 84 12.81 8.52 -7.54
N TYR A 85 11.53 8.91 -7.65
CA TYR A 85 10.99 9.47 -8.88
C TYR A 85 11.65 10.80 -9.27
N ALA A 86 11.87 11.69 -8.32
CA ALA A 86 12.53 12.97 -8.57
C ALA A 86 13.99 12.79 -9.02
N LEU A 87 14.73 11.87 -8.39
CA LEU A 87 16.09 11.51 -8.81
C LEU A 87 16.13 10.97 -10.23
N ARG A 88 15.21 10.05 -10.60
CA ARG A 88 15.06 9.56 -11.98
C ARG A 88 14.70 10.66 -12.97
N SER A 89 14.00 11.69 -12.50
CA SER A 89 13.63 12.86 -13.30
C SER A 89 14.79 13.86 -13.46
N GLY A 90 15.97 13.56 -12.92
CA GLY A 90 17.18 14.36 -13.09
C GLY A 90 17.46 15.35 -11.95
N VAL A 91 16.73 15.28 -10.83
CA VAL A 91 17.07 16.08 -9.66
C VAL A 91 18.37 15.56 -9.03
N HIS A 92 19.29 16.47 -8.73
CA HIS A 92 20.56 16.10 -8.12
C HIS A 92 20.36 15.61 -6.67
N PRO A 93 21.00 14.52 -6.22
CA PRO A 93 20.81 13.97 -4.87
C PRO A 93 21.07 14.98 -3.75
N VAL A 94 22.06 15.85 -3.91
CA VAL A 94 22.38 16.90 -2.92
C VAL A 94 21.25 17.94 -2.80
N ASP A 95 20.64 18.32 -3.92
CA ASP A 95 19.52 19.26 -3.91
C ASP A 95 18.28 18.61 -3.29
N MET A 96 18.05 17.33 -3.57
CA MET A 96 16.98 16.56 -2.94
C MET A 96 17.17 16.44 -1.43
N ALA A 97 18.38 16.12 -0.95
CA ALA A 97 18.69 16.05 0.47
C ALA A 97 18.50 17.42 1.15
N ARG A 98 18.88 18.51 0.46
CA ARG A 98 18.63 19.87 0.93
C ARG A 98 17.13 20.15 1.05
N THR A 99 16.33 19.77 0.07
CA THR A 99 14.86 19.92 0.11
C THR A 99 14.27 19.15 1.28
N VAL A 100 14.62 17.87 1.45
CA VAL A 100 14.16 17.03 2.56
C VAL A 100 14.51 17.66 3.91
N TYR A 101 15.74 18.17 4.06
CA TYR A 101 16.17 18.86 5.29
C TYR A 101 15.37 20.14 5.57
N LEU A 102 15.11 20.96 4.54
CA LEU A 102 14.36 22.21 4.71
C LEU A 102 12.86 21.99 4.98
N GLU A 103 12.29 20.90 4.45
CA GLU A 103 10.87 20.57 4.60
C GLU A 103 10.57 19.68 5.82
N SER A 104 11.60 19.06 6.41
CA SER A 104 11.47 18.13 7.53
C SER A 104 12.20 18.66 8.77
N PRO A 105 11.59 19.57 9.57
CA PRO A 105 12.26 20.24 10.69
C PRO A 105 12.63 19.30 11.85
N TYR A 106 12.19 18.05 11.80
CA TYR A 106 12.50 17.00 12.77
C TYR A 106 13.72 16.15 12.36
N LEU A 107 14.24 16.33 11.14
CA LEU A 107 15.45 15.66 10.67
C LEU A 107 16.67 16.58 10.80
N THR A 108 17.80 16.01 11.19
CA THR A 108 19.10 16.61 11.02
C THR A 108 19.51 16.60 9.54
N LYS A 109 20.55 17.37 9.20
CA LYS A 109 21.08 17.39 7.84
C LYS A 109 21.56 16.00 7.39
N ASP A 110 22.21 15.27 8.30
CA ASP A 110 22.76 13.95 8.01
C ASP A 110 21.64 12.93 7.85
N GLU A 111 20.60 12.97 8.69
CA GLU A 111 19.42 12.12 8.54
C GLU A 111 18.68 12.39 7.22
N ALA A 112 18.58 13.64 6.78
CA ALA A 112 18.00 13.97 5.48
C ALA A 112 18.81 13.39 4.31
N ILE A 113 20.15 13.39 4.40
CA ILE A 113 21.03 12.73 3.43
C ILE A 113 20.78 11.22 3.44
N THR A 114 20.70 10.61 4.63
CA THR A 114 20.42 9.18 4.79
C THR A 114 19.07 8.78 4.22
N VAL A 115 18.02 9.59 4.38
CA VAL A 115 16.70 9.35 3.78
C VAL A 115 16.81 9.30 2.25
N VAL A 116 17.49 10.27 1.64
CA VAL A 116 17.64 10.32 0.18
C VAL A 116 18.53 9.18 -0.33
N ALA A 117 19.64 8.89 0.36
CA ALA A 117 20.54 7.80 0.00
C ALA A 117 19.84 6.44 0.08
N THR A 118 19.07 6.19 1.15
CA THR A 118 18.30 4.97 1.33
C THR A 118 17.21 4.84 0.26
N ALA A 119 16.49 5.93 -0.05
CA ALA A 119 15.50 5.93 -1.12
C ALA A 119 16.14 5.63 -2.49
N MET A 120 17.33 6.16 -2.75
CA MET A 120 18.08 5.88 -3.97
C MET A 120 18.51 4.41 -4.03
N VAL A 121 19.11 3.86 -2.98
CA VAL A 121 19.57 2.47 -2.94
C VAL A 121 18.42 1.47 -3.10
N VAL A 122 17.28 1.74 -2.46
CA VAL A 122 16.18 0.78 -2.41
C VAL A 122 15.24 0.94 -3.60
N PHE A 123 14.83 2.16 -3.91
CA PHE A 123 13.79 2.41 -4.91
C PHE A 123 14.31 2.90 -6.26
N ALA A 124 15.58 3.32 -6.36
CA ALA A 124 16.24 3.69 -7.63
C ALA A 124 17.68 3.13 -7.73
N PRO A 125 17.86 1.81 -7.55
CA PRO A 125 19.20 1.20 -7.47
C PRO A 125 20.04 1.44 -8.73
N GLU A 126 19.42 1.67 -9.88
CA GLU A 126 20.10 1.99 -11.14
C GLU A 126 20.82 3.35 -11.13
N LEU A 127 20.48 4.24 -10.19
CA LEU A 127 21.11 5.55 -10.02
C LEU A 127 22.30 5.49 -9.06
N VAL A 128 22.48 4.37 -8.34
CA VAL A 128 23.62 4.19 -7.44
C VAL A 128 24.89 4.04 -8.28
N PRO A 129 25.91 4.90 -8.09
CA PRO A 129 27.17 4.79 -8.83
C PRO A 129 27.84 3.45 -8.55
N ILE A 130 28.06 2.64 -9.60
CA ILE A 130 28.84 1.42 -9.50
C ILE A 130 30.32 1.81 -9.61
N TYR A 131 31.02 1.87 -8.47
CA TYR A 131 32.47 1.98 -8.47
C TYR A 131 33.07 0.61 -8.87
N THR A 132 33.69 0.56 -10.04
CA THR A 132 34.36 -0.65 -10.57
C THR A 132 35.84 -0.75 -10.14
N GLY A 133 36.23 -0.02 -9.08
CA GLY A 133 37.60 0.01 -8.54
C GLY A 133 37.63 0.16 -7.02
N ASP A 134 38.79 0.50 -6.47
CA ASP A 134 38.94 0.81 -5.04
C ASP A 134 37.99 1.96 -4.65
N PRO A 135 37.39 1.91 -3.44
CA PRO A 135 36.50 2.98 -2.98
C PRO A 135 37.22 4.33 -3.03
N PRO A 136 36.53 5.42 -3.40
CA PRO A 136 37.15 6.73 -3.38
C PRO A 136 37.72 7.01 -1.99
N VAL A 137 39.04 7.28 -1.93
CA VAL A 137 39.70 7.74 -0.70
C VAL A 137 39.14 9.12 -0.40
N TYR A 138 38.34 9.24 0.64
CA TYR A 138 37.95 10.54 1.18
C TYR A 138 39.20 11.19 1.78
N THR A 139 39.86 12.05 1.01
CA THR A 139 40.85 12.98 1.55
C THR A 139 40.09 14.12 2.20
N ASP A 140 40.21 14.21 3.53
CA ASP A 140 39.62 15.24 4.37
C ASP A 140 40.34 16.59 4.13
N GLU A 141 40.30 17.10 2.91
CA GLU A 141 40.89 18.39 2.54
C GLU A 141 39.88 19.52 2.83
N SER A 142 39.53 19.69 4.11
CA SER A 142 38.83 20.91 4.57
C SER A 142 39.41 21.56 5.84
N GLU A 143 40.59 21.13 6.30
CA GLU A 143 41.36 21.82 7.33
C GLU A 143 42.75 22.22 6.79
N GLY A 144 42.87 23.36 6.10
CA GLY A 144 44.21 23.77 5.64
C GLY A 144 44.40 25.17 5.08
N ASP A 145 43.42 25.74 4.37
CA ASP A 145 43.69 26.95 3.56
C ASP A 145 43.04 28.25 4.08
N MET A 146 43.04 28.43 5.42
CA MET A 146 42.74 29.73 6.03
C MET A 146 43.97 30.43 6.64
N LEU A 147 45.17 30.16 6.14
CA LEU A 147 46.37 30.97 6.45
C LEU A 147 47.32 31.11 5.24
N ALA A 148 46.98 32.02 4.33
CA ALA A 148 47.95 32.74 3.49
C ALA A 148 47.39 34.11 3.08
#